data_AF-A0A9W9Y1H3-F1
#
_entry.id   AF-A0A9W9Y1H3-F1
#
_cell.length_a   1.000
_cell.length_b   1.000
_cell.length_c   1.000
_cell.angle_alpha   90.00
_cell.angle_beta   90.00
_cell.angle_gamma   90.00
#
_symmetry.space_group_name_H-M   'P 1'
#
loop_
_entity.id
_entity.type
_entity.pdbx_description
1 polymer ?
#
loop_
_entity_poly.entity_id
_entity_poly.type
_entity_poly.pdbx_seq_one_letter_code
_entity_poly.pdbx_strand_id
1 'polypeptide(L)'
;MFFEETAEWRAEWDRVSHLVSRLIEALSEMATAGVCSRISKNMAYTLFTNVVDYADKYRGMDMVVLHEYEAYADISLAPETYGNWHIPLHWIDSVSHLAGLVMNASDVSNTKNFFYLNPGFGTLRFIGPFRLLRSIAITDGGDLYIIHDDIVVGMLGQIKSSAF
;
A
#
# COMPACT_ATOMS: atom_id res chain seq x y z
N MET A 1 19.96 5.73 -14.88
CA MET A 1 18.54 5.33 -14.76
C MET A 1 18.24 4.47 -15.97
N PHE A 2 18.03 3.17 -15.76
CA PHE A 2 17.63 2.26 -16.83
C PHE A 2 16.11 2.20 -16.84
N PHE A 3 15.50 2.32 -18.02
CA PHE A 3 14.09 2.10 -18.20
C PHE A 3 13.95 0.68 -18.77
N GLU A 4 13.35 -0.24 -18.02
CA GLU A 4 13.01 -1.56 -18.55
C GLU A 4 11.76 -1.44 -19.44
N GLU A 5 11.56 -2.41 -20.34
CA GLU A 5 10.39 -2.40 -21.21
C GLU A 5 9.12 -2.69 -20.40
N THR A 6 8.21 -1.73 -20.39
CA THR A 6 6.89 -1.86 -19.75
C THR A 6 6.07 -3.07 -20.20
N ALA A 7 6.37 -3.65 -21.37
CA ALA A 7 5.68 -4.82 -21.92
C ALA A 7 5.95 -6.10 -21.10
N GLU A 8 7.17 -6.30 -20.62
CA GLU A 8 7.52 -7.48 -19.80
C GLU A 8 6.84 -7.41 -18.43
N TRP A 9 6.86 -6.23 -17.81
CA TRP A 9 6.16 -5.96 -16.55
C TRP A 9 4.66 -6.16 -16.70
N ARG A 10 4.08 -5.72 -17.82
CA ARG A 10 2.65 -5.87 -18.06
C ARG A 10 2.24 -7.33 -18.17
N ALA A 11 3.01 -8.14 -18.88
CA ALA A 11 2.75 -9.58 -18.96
C ALA A 11 2.88 -10.28 -17.60
N GLU A 12 3.84 -9.87 -16.77
CA GLU A 12 3.98 -10.33 -15.37
C GLU A 12 2.75 -9.94 -14.55
N TRP A 13 2.35 -8.68 -14.61
CA TRP A 13 1.26 -8.12 -13.85
C TRP A 13 -0.12 -8.61 -14.29
N ASP A 14 -0.33 -8.92 -15.56
CA ASP A 14 -1.57 -9.54 -16.04
C ASP A 14 -1.78 -10.91 -15.37
N ARG A 15 -0.71 -11.67 -15.11
CA ARG A 15 -0.78 -12.96 -14.41
C ARG A 15 -1.14 -12.80 -12.93
N VAL A 16 -0.68 -11.71 -12.31
CA VAL A 16 -0.86 -11.47 -10.87
C VAL A 16 -2.14 -10.68 -10.55
N SER A 17 -2.64 -9.85 -11.48
CA SER A 17 -3.86 -9.05 -11.32
C SER A 17 -5.04 -9.89 -10.83
N HIS A 18 -5.25 -11.07 -11.41
CA HIS A 18 -6.37 -11.94 -11.02
C HIS A 18 -6.21 -12.57 -9.63
N LEU A 19 -4.99 -12.77 -9.14
CA LEU A 19 -4.74 -13.23 -7.76
C LEU A 19 -5.00 -12.09 -6.78
N VAL A 20 -4.53 -10.90 -7.14
CA VAL A 20 -4.67 -9.69 -6.35
C VAL A 20 -6.14 -9.26 -6.22
N SER A 21 -6.92 -9.31 -7.31
CA SER A 21 -8.37 -9.06 -7.25
C SER A 21 -9.09 -10.05 -6.34
N ARG A 22 -8.75 -11.36 -6.42
CA ARG A 22 -9.32 -12.37 -5.52
C ARG A 22 -8.99 -12.13 -4.05
N LEU A 23 -7.80 -11.60 -3.75
CA LEU A 23 -7.43 -11.23 -2.40
C LEU A 23 -8.26 -10.04 -1.89
N ILE A 24 -8.50 -9.02 -2.73
CA ILE A 24 -9.41 -7.92 -2.36
C ILE A 24 -10.81 -8.44 -2.06
N GLU A 25 -11.35 -9.31 -2.93
CA GLU A 25 -12.69 -9.88 -2.77
C GLU A 25 -12.77 -10.65 -1.45
N ALA A 26 -11.82 -11.54 -1.17
CA ALA A 26 -11.77 -12.30 0.07
C ALA A 26 -11.69 -11.40 1.31
N LEU A 27 -10.82 -10.39 1.31
CA LEU A 27 -10.73 -9.40 2.40
C LEU A 27 -12.02 -8.58 2.55
N SER A 28 -12.69 -8.24 1.44
CA SER A 28 -13.96 -7.51 1.46
C SER A 28 -15.09 -8.35 2.05
N GLU A 29 -15.14 -9.64 1.73
CA GLU A 29 -16.09 -10.59 2.30
C GLU A 29 -15.85 -10.78 3.81
N MET A 30 -14.58 -10.97 4.22
CA MET A 30 -14.20 -11.07 5.63
C MET A 30 -14.56 -9.80 6.40
N ALA A 31 -14.35 -8.62 5.82
CA ALA A 31 -14.72 -7.35 6.43
C ALA A 31 -16.24 -7.23 6.61
N THR A 32 -17.00 -7.68 5.61
CA THR A 32 -18.48 -7.68 5.67
C THR A 32 -19.00 -8.65 6.73
N ALA A 33 -18.33 -9.79 6.90
CA ALA A 33 -18.64 -10.77 7.93
C ALA A 33 -18.16 -10.37 9.35
N GLY A 34 -17.41 -9.26 9.48
CA GLY A 34 -16.86 -8.80 10.76
C GLY A 34 -15.67 -9.63 11.25
N VAL A 35 -15.02 -10.39 10.36
CA VAL A 35 -13.86 -11.25 10.69
C VAL A 35 -12.55 -10.47 10.69
N CYS A 36 -12.45 -9.41 9.88
CA CYS A 36 -11.26 -8.58 9.80
C CYS A 36 -11.54 -7.10 10.08
N SER A 37 -10.48 -6.32 10.27
CA SER A 37 -10.59 -4.91 10.66
C SER A 37 -10.90 -4.03 9.45
N ARG A 38 -11.86 -3.12 9.58
CA ARG A 38 -12.10 -2.01 8.65
C ARG A 38 -11.77 -0.69 9.33
N ILE A 39 -10.75 -0.01 8.83
CA ILE A 39 -10.12 1.15 9.46
C ILE A 39 -10.41 2.37 8.59
N SER A 40 -10.95 3.43 9.20
CA SER A 40 -11.14 4.72 8.50
C SER A 40 -9.81 5.45 8.34
N LYS A 41 -9.72 6.36 7.36
CA LYS A 41 -8.61 7.31 7.21
C LYS A 41 -8.09 7.89 8.53
N ASN A 42 -8.98 8.50 9.30
CA ASN A 42 -8.60 9.15 10.56
C ASN A 42 -7.99 8.14 11.53
N MET A 43 -8.62 6.97 11.69
CA MET A 43 -8.08 5.94 12.57
C MET A 43 -6.74 5.39 12.09
N ALA A 44 -6.58 5.12 10.79
CA ALA A 44 -5.33 4.62 10.22
C ALA A 44 -4.16 5.57 10.53
N TYR A 45 -4.35 6.87 10.32
CA TYR A 45 -3.32 7.86 10.63
C TYR A 45 -3.17 8.16 12.13
N THR A 46 -4.21 8.00 12.95
CA THR A 46 -4.08 8.02 14.42
C THR A 46 -3.27 6.84 14.94
N LEU A 47 -3.37 5.65 14.33
CA LEU A 47 -2.54 4.50 14.71
C LEU A 47 -1.05 4.77 14.42
N PHE A 48 -0.74 5.57 13.40
CA PHE A 48 0.63 5.99 13.11
C PHE A 48 1.21 7.00 14.09
N THR A 49 0.41 7.80 14.80
CA THR A 49 0.94 8.97 15.56
C THR A 49 1.93 8.59 16.67
N ASN A 50 1.94 7.33 17.10
CA ASN A 50 2.95 6.83 18.04
C ASN A 50 4.35 6.71 17.41
N VAL A 51 4.44 6.69 16.07
CA VAL A 51 5.66 6.51 15.29
C VAL A 51 5.93 7.72 14.39
N VAL A 52 4.92 8.20 13.66
CA VAL A 52 5.03 9.30 12.67
C VAL A 52 3.75 10.14 12.64
N ASP A 53 3.89 11.46 12.59
CA ASP A 53 2.80 12.41 12.33
C ASP A 53 2.84 12.88 10.87
N TYR A 54 1.90 12.39 10.05
CA TYR A 54 1.87 12.67 8.61
C TYR A 54 1.06 13.93 8.29
N ALA A 55 1.66 14.85 7.52
CA ALA A 55 0.93 15.99 6.98
C ALA A 55 -0.15 15.55 5.97
N ASP A 56 -1.22 16.34 5.84
CA ASP A 56 -2.43 15.95 5.08
C ASP A 56 -2.18 15.47 3.64
N LYS A 57 -1.19 16.04 2.94
CA LYS A 57 -0.85 15.61 1.56
C LYS A 57 -0.30 14.19 1.45
N TYR A 58 0.17 13.60 2.55
CA TYR A 58 0.66 12.22 2.65
C TYR A 58 -0.41 11.25 3.15
N ARG A 59 -1.58 11.78 3.53
CA ARG A 59 -2.67 11.01 4.11
C ARG A 59 -3.60 10.45 3.03
N GLY A 60 -3.07 9.66 2.11
CA GLY A 60 -3.84 9.17 0.96
C GLY A 60 -4.79 7.99 1.22
N MET A 61 -4.62 7.22 2.30
CA MET A 61 -5.50 6.08 2.61
C MET A 61 -6.86 6.56 3.11
N ASP A 62 -7.91 6.36 2.33
CA ASP A 62 -9.26 6.76 2.69
C ASP A 62 -9.96 5.71 3.57
N MET A 63 -9.67 4.45 3.30
CA MET A 63 -10.12 3.30 4.08
C MET A 63 -9.11 2.16 3.92
N VAL A 64 -8.94 1.37 4.96
CA VAL A 64 -8.10 0.17 4.96
C VAL A 64 -8.92 -1.01 5.46
N VAL A 65 -8.79 -2.15 4.81
CA VAL A 65 -9.17 -3.46 5.35
C VAL A 65 -7.89 -4.23 5.65
N LEU A 66 -7.81 -4.77 6.87
CA LEU A 66 -6.62 -5.42 7.41
C LEU A 66 -7.00 -6.76 8.05
N HIS A 67 -6.32 -7.83 7.65
CA HIS A 67 -6.41 -9.14 8.25
C HIS A 67 -5.01 -9.77 8.32
N GLU A 68 -4.52 -10.04 9.53
CA GLU A 68 -3.17 -10.55 9.74
C GLU A 68 -2.12 -9.70 8.99
N TYR A 69 -1.31 -10.31 8.11
CA TYR A 69 -0.28 -9.62 7.32
C TYR A 69 -0.76 -9.17 5.93
N GLU A 70 -2.06 -9.21 5.67
CA GLU A 70 -2.66 -8.83 4.39
C GLU A 70 -3.59 -7.63 4.57
N ALA A 71 -3.53 -6.68 3.63
CA ALA A 71 -4.41 -5.53 3.63
C ALA A 71 -4.66 -4.99 2.24
N TYR A 72 -5.81 -4.32 2.07
CA TYR A 72 -6.05 -3.43 0.94
C TYR A 72 -6.53 -2.07 1.42
N ALA A 73 -6.27 -1.03 0.63
CA ALA A 73 -6.73 0.32 0.88
C ALA A 73 -7.28 0.98 -0.37
N ASP A 74 -8.36 1.74 -0.21
CA ASP A 74 -8.75 2.74 -1.20
C ASP A 74 -7.91 4.01 -0.96
N ILE A 75 -7.30 4.53 -2.01
CA ILE A 75 -6.33 5.63 -1.96
C ILE A 75 -6.76 6.78 -2.87
N SER A 76 -6.85 7.97 -2.29
CA SER A 76 -6.95 9.24 -3.01
C SER A 76 -5.66 10.02 -2.87
N LEU A 77 -5.05 10.37 -4.01
CA LEU A 77 -3.80 11.10 -4.01
C LEU A 77 -4.02 12.59 -4.01
N ALA A 78 -3.37 13.28 -3.08
CA ALA A 78 -3.40 14.73 -3.01
C ALA A 78 -2.84 15.32 -4.32
N PRO A 79 -3.53 16.29 -4.96
CA PRO A 79 -3.06 16.88 -6.20
C PRO A 79 -1.67 17.49 -6.01
N GLU A 80 -0.79 17.28 -7.00
CA GLU A 80 0.49 17.99 -7.04
C GLU A 80 0.24 19.45 -7.41
N THR A 81 0.80 20.36 -6.63
CA THR A 81 0.63 21.81 -6.75
C THR A 81 1.95 22.51 -7.10
N TYR A 82 3.10 21.84 -7.00
CA TYR A 82 4.42 22.41 -7.21
C TYR A 82 5.37 21.48 -7.95
N GLY A 83 6.02 22.00 -8.99
CA GLY A 83 7.11 21.31 -9.70
C GLY A 83 6.66 20.43 -10.87
N ASN A 84 7.65 19.89 -11.58
CA ASN A 84 7.45 18.95 -12.67
C ASN A 84 8.02 17.59 -12.24
N TRP A 85 7.13 16.68 -11.84
CA TRP A 85 7.49 15.36 -11.34
C TRP A 85 6.98 14.29 -12.30
N HIS A 86 7.78 13.26 -12.52
CA HIS A 86 7.28 12.05 -13.17
C HIS A 86 6.24 11.35 -12.30
N ILE A 87 6.55 11.22 -11.01
CA ILE A 87 5.64 10.74 -9.95
C ILE A 87 5.98 11.53 -8.68
N PRO A 88 5.05 12.31 -8.12
CA PRO A 88 5.24 12.99 -6.85
C PRO A 88 5.55 12.02 -5.71
N LEU A 89 6.56 12.33 -4.88
CA LEU A 89 6.99 11.44 -3.79
C LEU A 89 5.88 11.19 -2.76
N HIS A 90 5.05 12.20 -2.47
CA HIS A 90 3.93 12.04 -1.53
C HIS A 90 2.87 11.06 -2.03
N TRP A 91 2.82 10.77 -3.33
CA TRP A 91 1.96 9.72 -3.87
C TRP A 91 2.51 8.34 -3.52
N ILE A 92 3.82 8.14 -3.68
CA ILE A 92 4.48 6.87 -3.36
C ILE A 92 4.40 6.60 -1.85
N ASP A 93 4.63 7.61 -1.02
CA ASP A 93 4.49 7.50 0.44
C ASP A 93 3.07 7.10 0.84
N SER A 94 2.06 7.79 0.30
CA SER A 94 0.65 7.52 0.60
C SER A 94 0.28 6.05 0.36
N VAL A 95 0.83 5.47 -0.70
CA VAL A 95 0.65 4.05 -1.02
C VAL A 95 1.46 3.15 -0.07
N SER A 96 2.73 3.49 0.16
CA SER A 96 3.67 2.73 1.00
C SER A 96 3.23 2.64 2.46
N HIS A 97 2.45 3.62 2.93
CA HIS A 97 1.88 3.63 4.28
C HIS A 97 1.00 2.40 4.54
N LEU A 98 0.39 1.79 3.53
CA LEU A 98 -0.39 0.58 3.73
C LEU A 98 0.49 -0.54 4.33
N ALA A 99 1.65 -0.81 3.73
CA ALA A 99 2.58 -1.83 4.24
C ALA A 99 3.09 -1.49 5.65
N GLY A 100 3.36 -0.20 5.91
CA GLY A 100 3.72 0.27 7.25
C GLY A 100 2.61 0.04 8.27
N LEU A 101 1.35 0.23 7.88
CA LEU A 101 0.21 0.03 8.75
C LEU A 101 0.01 -1.45 9.05
N VAL A 102 0.18 -2.35 8.07
CA VAL A 102 0.10 -3.79 8.32
C VAL A 102 1.10 -4.21 9.40
N MET A 103 2.36 -3.79 9.29
CA MET A 103 3.41 -4.15 10.26
C MET A 103 3.23 -3.53 11.65
N ASN A 104 2.55 -2.38 11.76
CA ASN A 104 2.46 -1.62 13.02
C ASN A 104 1.06 -1.61 13.66
N ALA A 105 0.03 -2.10 12.97
CA ALA A 105 -1.34 -2.10 13.47
C ALA A 105 -2.03 -3.47 13.40
N SER A 106 -1.41 -4.46 12.76
CA SER A 106 -1.93 -5.82 12.75
C SER A 106 -1.87 -6.47 14.13
N ASP A 107 -2.87 -7.29 14.43
CA ASP A 107 -3.03 -8.04 15.68
C ASP A 107 -2.00 -9.17 15.82
N VAL A 108 -1.47 -9.67 14.72
CA VAL A 108 -0.36 -10.66 14.71
C VAL A 108 1.02 -10.02 14.85
N SER A 109 1.14 -8.69 14.74
CA SER A 109 2.42 -7.98 14.87
C SER A 109 2.80 -7.72 16.33
N ASN A 110 4.08 -7.86 16.68
CA ASN A 110 4.57 -7.62 18.04
C ASN A 110 4.81 -6.13 18.34
N THR A 111 3.73 -5.34 18.27
CA THR A 111 3.76 -3.88 18.39
C THR A 111 3.88 -3.38 19.84
N LYS A 112 3.80 -4.29 20.82
CA LYS A 112 4.06 -3.98 22.23
C LYS A 112 5.54 -3.71 22.50
N ASN A 113 6.41 -4.41 21.80
CA ASN A 113 7.85 -4.38 22.05
C ASN A 113 8.62 -3.68 20.92
N PHE A 114 8.03 -3.59 19.73
CA PHE A 114 8.70 -3.08 18.54
C PHE A 114 7.81 -2.13 17.75
N PHE A 115 8.45 -1.17 17.09
CA PHE A 115 7.84 -0.49 15.96
C PHE A 115 8.63 -0.80 14.69
N TYR A 116 7.92 -0.93 13.58
CA TYR A 116 8.50 -1.30 12.30
C TYR A 116 8.60 -0.07 11.41
N LEU A 117 9.81 0.27 11.00
CA LEU A 117 10.03 1.26 9.95
C LEU A 117 10.28 0.54 8.63
N ASN A 118 9.86 1.17 7.53
CA ASN A 118 10.14 0.73 6.18
C ASN A 118 11.45 1.41 5.72
N PRO A 119 12.61 0.72 5.73
CA PRO A 119 13.87 1.28 5.23
C PRO A 119 13.95 1.33 3.70
N GLY A 120 12.96 0.78 2.98
CA GLY A 120 12.86 0.81 1.53
C GLY A 120 12.30 -0.47 0.92
N PHE A 121 12.36 -0.55 -0.40
CA PHE A 121 11.88 -1.67 -1.22
C PHE A 121 12.99 -2.12 -2.19
N GLY A 122 12.91 -3.35 -2.68
CA GLY A 122 13.83 -3.88 -3.69
C GLY A 122 13.56 -3.31 -5.07
N THR A 123 12.29 -3.17 -5.45
CA THR A 123 11.88 -2.61 -6.74
C THR A 123 10.74 -1.61 -6.59
N LEU A 124 10.70 -0.63 -7.51
CA LEU A 124 9.62 0.33 -7.65
C LEU A 124 9.31 0.49 -9.13
N ARG A 125 8.12 0.09 -9.53
CA ARG A 125 7.71 0.01 -10.94
C ARG A 125 6.33 0.64 -11.12
N PHE A 126 6.12 1.36 -12.22
CA PHE A 126 4.85 1.99 -12.56
C PHE A 126 4.62 2.03 -14.07
N ILE A 127 3.36 1.92 -14.47
CA ILE A 127 2.90 2.09 -15.86
C ILE A 127 1.89 3.24 -15.87
N GLY A 128 2.39 4.47 -16.07
CA GLY A 128 1.58 5.68 -16.26
C GLY A 128 1.22 6.46 -14.99
N PRO A 129 0.63 7.67 -15.14
CA PRO A 129 0.18 8.48 -14.02
C PRO A 129 -1.11 7.93 -13.41
N PHE A 130 -1.33 8.18 -12.12
CA PHE A 130 -2.52 7.71 -11.41
C PHE A 130 -3.01 8.74 -10.38
N ARG A 131 -4.32 8.74 -10.09
CA ARG A 131 -4.97 9.71 -9.18
C ARG A 131 -5.87 9.07 -8.13
N LEU A 132 -6.66 8.07 -8.52
CA LEU A 132 -7.52 7.27 -7.64
C LEU A 132 -7.15 5.82 -7.81
N LEU A 133 -6.86 5.13 -6.72
CA LEU A 133 -6.28 3.80 -6.75
C LEU A 133 -6.80 2.93 -5.63
N ARG A 134 -6.70 1.62 -5.84
CA ARG A 134 -6.68 0.65 -4.75
C ARG A 134 -5.27 0.09 -4.62
N SER A 135 -4.73 0.04 -3.42
CA SER A 135 -3.46 -0.67 -3.16
C SER A 135 -3.69 -1.87 -2.27
N ILE A 136 -2.86 -2.89 -2.43
CA ILE A 136 -2.85 -4.08 -1.58
C ILE A 136 -1.44 -4.34 -1.14
N ALA A 137 -1.26 -4.59 0.15
CA ALA A 137 -0.01 -5.02 0.73
C ALA A 137 -0.16 -6.43 1.29
N ILE A 138 0.82 -7.27 0.96
CA ILE A 138 1.05 -8.56 1.62
C ILE A 138 2.40 -8.41 2.32
N THR A 139 2.44 -8.57 3.64
CA THR A 139 3.65 -8.32 4.45
C THR A 139 4.22 -9.59 5.09
N ASP A 140 5.46 -9.49 5.57
CA ASP A 140 6.51 -10.53 5.73
C ASP A 140 7.29 -10.85 4.43
N GLY A 141 8.16 -9.90 4.03
CA GLY A 141 9.01 -10.01 2.84
C GLY A 141 8.32 -9.79 1.49
N GLY A 142 7.03 -9.44 1.50
CA GLY A 142 6.16 -9.38 0.33
C GLY A 142 6.16 -8.08 -0.48
N ASP A 143 5.23 -8.05 -1.44
CA ASP A 143 5.05 -6.97 -2.40
C ASP A 143 3.79 -6.16 -2.11
N LEU A 144 3.81 -4.89 -2.52
CA LEU A 144 2.62 -4.06 -2.60
C LEU A 144 2.26 -3.83 -4.07
N TYR A 145 1.02 -4.12 -4.41
CA TYR A 145 0.45 -3.90 -5.74
C TYR A 145 -0.47 -2.69 -5.74
N ILE A 146 -0.41 -1.92 -6.83
CA ILE A 146 -1.23 -0.73 -7.04
C ILE A 146 -2.12 -1.01 -8.23
N ILE A 147 -3.43 -0.86 -8.04
CA ILE A 147 -4.46 -1.21 -9.00
C ILE A 147 -5.30 0.00 -9.35
N HIS A 148 -5.60 0.11 -10.63
CA HIS A 148 -6.58 1.03 -11.19
C HIS A 148 -7.47 0.23 -12.14
N ASP A 149 -8.79 0.30 -12.03
CA ASP A 149 -9.72 -0.42 -12.91
C ASP A 149 -9.36 -1.91 -13.14
N ASP A 150 -9.10 -2.64 -12.04
CA ASP A 150 -8.72 -4.07 -12.00
C ASP A 150 -7.41 -4.45 -12.71
N ILE A 151 -6.63 -3.47 -13.16
CA ILE A 151 -5.28 -3.69 -13.69
C ILE A 151 -4.22 -3.21 -12.71
N VAL A 152 -3.17 -4.01 -12.52
CA VAL A 152 -1.99 -3.56 -11.79
C VAL A 152 -1.27 -2.49 -12.64
N VAL A 153 -1.09 -1.32 -12.04
CA VAL A 153 -0.42 -0.15 -12.65
C VAL A 153 0.87 0.21 -11.94
N GLY A 154 1.16 -0.40 -10.79
CA GLY A 154 2.40 -0.19 -10.08
C GLY A 154 2.67 -1.26 -9.03
N MET A 155 3.92 -1.33 -8.59
CA MET A 155 4.39 -2.29 -7.61
C MET A 155 5.54 -1.70 -6.79
N LEU A 156 5.50 -1.93 -5.48
CA LEU A 156 6.67 -1.87 -4.60
C LEU A 156 7.03 -3.31 -4.23
N GLY A 157 8.09 -3.83 -4.83
CA GLY A 157 8.49 -5.23 -4.63
C GLY A 157 9.52 -5.37 -3.51
N GLN A 158 9.46 -6.48 -2.78
CA GLN A 158 10.38 -6.82 -1.68
C GLN A 158 10.47 -5.69 -0.64
N ILE A 159 9.33 -5.36 -0.04
CA ILE A 159 9.26 -4.33 0.99
C ILE A 159 10.07 -4.81 2.19
N LYS A 160 11.02 -3.97 2.61
CA LYS A 160 11.85 -4.25 3.77
C LYS A 160 11.16 -3.68 5.01
N SER A 161 11.32 -4.39 6.13
CA SER A 161 10.90 -3.91 7.45
C SER A 161 12.04 -4.11 8.44
N SER A 162 12.28 -3.12 9.30
CA SER A 162 13.22 -3.24 10.41
C SER A 162 12.50 -2.90 11.71
N ALA A 163 12.63 -3.79 12.70
CA ALA A 163 12.11 -3.59 14.05
C ALA A 163 13.08 -2.75 14.88
N PHE A 164 12.56 -1.81 15.64
CA PHE A 164 13.28 -0.93 16.55
C PHE A 164 12.71 -1.03 17.97
#